data_AF-G1VLS2-F1
#
_entry.id   AF-G1VLS2-F1
#
_cell.length_a   1.000
_cell.length_b   1.000
_cell.length_c   1.000
_cell.angle_alpha   90.00
_cell.angle_beta   90.00
_cell.angle_gamma   90.00
#
_symmetry.space_group_name_H-M   'P 1'
#
loop_
_entity.id
_entity.type
_entity.pdbx_description
1 polymer ?
#
loop_
_entity_poly.entity_id
_entity_poly.type
_entity_poly.pdbx_seq_one_letter_code
_entity_poly.pdbx_strand_id
1 'polypeptide(L)'
;MAAKLSCLKDEEWDCIILDEAQAIKNPLTKQTRALKGLKGAMRIAMTGTPIENDLSNLWSLFDLLNKGLLGTATEFKAFVNVWRNIRKDIKS
;
A
#
# COMPACT_ATOMS: atom_id res chain seq x y z
N MET A 1 -0.57 21.04 3.01
CA MET A 1 -1.13 19.82 2.37
C MET A 1 -1.99 18.99 3.33
N ALA A 2 -1.50 18.56 4.49
CA ALA A 2 -2.30 17.73 5.42
C ALA A 2 -3.60 18.39 5.94
N ALA A 3 -3.60 19.72 6.11
CA ALA A 3 -4.78 20.48 6.55
C ALA A 3 -5.92 20.54 5.51
N LYS A 4 -5.67 20.26 4.23
CA LYS A 4 -6.71 20.15 3.20
C LYS A 4 -7.34 18.76 3.13
N LEU A 5 -6.75 17.75 3.78
CA LEU A 5 -7.29 16.39 3.76
C LEU A 5 -8.38 16.17 4.82
N SER A 6 -8.49 17.02 5.84
CA SER A 6 -9.49 16.85 6.90
C SER A 6 -10.91 16.99 6.34
N CYS A 7 -11.18 18.00 5.51
CA CYS A 7 -12.49 18.16 4.89
C CYS A 7 -12.86 17.02 3.92
N LEU A 8 -11.87 16.29 3.38
CA LEU A 8 -12.12 15.15 2.50
C LEU A 8 -12.45 13.87 3.26
N LYS A 9 -12.12 13.79 4.56
CA LYS A 9 -12.40 12.61 5.40
C LYS A 9 -13.86 12.51 5.85
N ASP A 10 -14.52 13.65 5.93
CA ASP A 10 -15.90 13.74 6.40
C ASP A 10 -16.90 13.29 5.33
N GLU A 11 -16.47 13.28 4.06
CA GLU A 11 -17.25 12.83 2.90
C GLU A 11 -17.04 11.34 2.59
N GLU A 12 -18.08 10.71 2.03
CA GLU A 12 -18.02 9.35 1.48
C GLU A 12 -17.75 9.40 -0.02
N TRP A 13 -16.72 8.68 -0.46
CA TRP A 13 -16.31 8.63 -1.86
C TRP A 13 -16.68 7.28 -2.47
N ASP A 14 -17.24 7.29 -3.68
CA ASP A 14 -17.43 6.05 -4.44
C ASP A 14 -16.08 5.49 -4.93
N CYS A 15 -15.16 6.38 -5.31
CA CYS A 15 -13.85 6.01 -5.83
C CYS A 15 -12.75 6.96 -5.35
N ILE A 16 -11.62 6.38 -4.94
CA ILE A 16 -10.39 7.09 -4.64
C ILE A 16 -9.32 6.64 -5.63
N ILE A 17 -8.81 7.57 -6.43
CA ILE A 17 -7.74 7.31 -7.40
C ILE A 17 -6.45 7.95 -6.89
N LEU A 18 -5.43 7.12 -6.70
CA LEU A 18 -4.09 7.52 -6.28
C LEU A 18 -3.18 7.48 -7.49
N ASP A 19 -2.86 8.65 -8.04
CA ASP A 19 -1.80 8.78 -9.03
C ASP A 19 -0.43 8.82 -8.35
N GLU A 20 0.59 8.33 -9.04
CA GLU A 20 1.94 8.14 -8.51
C GLU A 20 1.98 7.42 -7.16
N ALA A 21 1.32 6.26 -7.06
CA ALA A 21 1.18 5.50 -5.82
C ALA A 21 2.51 5.19 -5.11
N GLN A 22 3.63 5.13 -5.85
CA GLN A 22 4.98 5.06 -5.32
C GLN A 22 5.36 6.19 -4.35
N ALA A 23 4.76 7.38 -4.48
CA ALA A 23 4.97 8.50 -3.56
C ALA A 23 4.42 8.19 -2.16
N ILE A 24 3.47 7.26 -2.07
CA ILE A 24 2.73 6.87 -0.85
C ILE A 24 3.32 5.57 -0.26
N LYS A 25 4.45 5.08 -0.79
CA LYS A 25 5.08 3.80 -0.37
C LYS A 25 5.42 3.71 1.11
N ASN A 26 5.60 4.85 1.79
CA ASN A 26 6.02 4.86 3.18
C ASN A 26 4.80 5.04 4.11
N PRO A 27 4.31 3.96 4.77
CA PRO A 27 3.09 3.97 5.55
C PRO A 27 3.15 4.89 6.77
N LEU A 28 4.36 5.29 7.19
CA LEU A 28 4.58 6.17 8.34
C LEU A 28 4.39 7.65 8.00
N THR A 29 4.34 8.02 6.73
CA THR A 29 4.19 9.41 6.31
C THR A 29 2.81 9.97 6.72
N LYS A 30 2.76 11.26 7.07
CA LYS A 30 1.51 11.94 7.45
C LYS A 30 0.45 11.89 6.33
N GLN A 31 0.89 11.93 5.08
CA GLN A 31 0.03 11.82 3.90
C GLN A 31 -0.63 10.44 3.79
N THR A 32 0.16 9.35 3.89
CA THR A 32 -0.38 7.98 3.81
C THR A 32 -1.39 7.70 4.92
N ARG A 33 -1.11 8.14 6.15
CA ARG A 33 -2.06 8.02 7.27
C ARG A 33 -3.35 8.81 7.05
N ALA A 34 -3.26 9.99 6.43
CA ALA A 34 -4.43 10.78 6.13
C ALA A 34 -5.28 10.15 5.00
N LEU A 35 -4.64 9.63 3.95
CA LEU A 35 -5.30 8.90 2.85
C LEU A 35 -5.96 7.59 3.31
N LYS A 36 -5.31 6.83 4.21
CA LYS A 36 -5.91 5.64 4.85
C LYS A 36 -7.16 5.94 5.66
N GLY A 37 -7.39 7.21 6.01
CA GLY A 37 -8.58 7.66 6.72
C GLY A 37 -9.73 8.08 5.80
N LEU A 38 -9.53 8.16 4.48
CA LEU A 38 -10.59 8.47 3.53
C LEU A 38 -11.51 7.26 3.35
N LYS A 39 -12.82 7.52 3.37
CA LYS A 39 -13.85 6.52 3.13
C LYS A 39 -14.08 6.41 1.62
N GLY A 40 -13.74 5.26 1.06
CA GLY A 40 -13.84 4.99 -0.38
C GLY A 40 -14.32 3.57 -0.63
N ALA A 41 -15.38 3.39 -1.42
CA ALA A 41 -15.87 2.07 -1.80
C ALA A 41 -14.89 1.35 -2.74
N MET A 42 -14.37 2.08 -3.73
CA MET A 42 -13.33 1.61 -4.65
C MET A 42 -12.03 2.41 -4.46
N ARG A 43 -10.88 1.73 -4.47
CA ARG A 43 -9.56 2.37 -4.47
C ARG A 43 -8.73 1.88 -5.64
N ILE A 44 -8.22 2.80 -6.44
CA ILE A 44 -7.34 2.53 -7.58
C ILE A 44 -6.00 3.20 -7.32
N ALA A 45 -4.91 2.45 -7.42
CA ALA A 45 -3.56 2.98 -7.39
C ALA A 45 -2.92 2.84 -8.76
N MET A 46 -2.42 3.95 -9.30
CA MET A 46 -1.70 4.01 -10.56
C MET A 46 -0.26 4.45 -10.28
N THR A 47 0.70 3.83 -10.95
CA THR A 47 2.09 4.26 -10.87
C THR A 47 2.79 3.98 -12.19
N GLY A 48 3.50 4.97 -12.71
CA GLY A 48 4.31 4.83 -13.93
C GLY A 48 5.67 4.15 -13.69
N THR A 49 6.00 3.87 -12.43
CA THR A 49 7.26 3.29 -12.00
C THR A 49 6.97 1.90 -11.42
N PRO A 50 7.61 0.83 -11.92
CA PRO A 50 7.48 -0.49 -11.31
C PRO A 50 7.87 -0.41 -9.83
N ILE A 51 7.26 -1.20 -8.95
CA ILE A 51 7.72 -1.28 -7.55
C ILE A 51 9.10 -1.95 -7.57
N GLU A 52 10.16 -1.14 -7.61
CA GLU A 52 11.44 -1.63 -8.13
C GLU A 52 12.21 -2.54 -7.16
N ASN A 53 12.08 -2.40 -5.83
CA ASN A 53 13.13 -2.97 -4.94
C ASN A 53 12.70 -3.50 -3.56
N ASP A 54 11.44 -3.39 -3.15
CA ASP A 54 11.03 -3.92 -1.83
C ASP A 54 9.57 -4.37 -1.82
N LEU A 55 9.37 -5.66 -1.53
CA LEU A 55 8.05 -6.26 -1.33
C LEU A 55 7.31 -5.64 -0.13
N SER A 56 8.02 -5.00 0.80
CA SER A 56 7.43 -4.22 1.88
C SER A 56 6.68 -2.98 1.35
N ASN A 57 7.14 -2.38 0.24
CA ASN A 57 6.45 -1.27 -0.41
C ASN A 57 5.16 -1.76 -1.10
N LEU A 58 5.22 -2.94 -1.73
CA LEU A 58 4.06 -3.60 -2.32
C LEU A 58 3.00 -3.89 -1.25
N TRP A 59 3.41 -4.46 -0.12
CA TRP A 59 2.51 -4.70 1.01
C TRP A 59 1.88 -3.40 1.52
N SER A 60 2.67 -2.34 1.65
CA SER A 60 2.18 -1.03 2.11
C SER A 60 1.12 -0.43 1.20
N LEU A 61 1.23 -0.64 -0.11
CA LEU A 61 0.23 -0.24 -1.09
C LEU A 61 -1.05 -1.09 -0.99
N PHE A 62 -0.91 -2.41 -0.85
CA PHE A 62 -2.08 -3.27 -0.66
C PHE A 62 -2.82 -2.98 0.65
N ASP A 63 -2.10 -2.72 1.74
CA ASP A 63 -2.71 -2.31 3.00
C ASP A 63 -3.45 -0.95 2.90
N LEU A 64 -3.05 -0.08 1.97
CA LEU A 64 -3.76 1.16 1.67
C LEU A 64 -5.03 0.91 0.84
N LEU A 65 -4.94 0.06 -0.18
CA LEU A 65 -6.06 -0.24 -1.08
C LEU A 65 -7.12 -1.09 -0.38
N ASN A 66 -6.70 -2.18 0.23
CA ASN A 66 -7.53 -3.17 0.88
C ASN A 66 -6.86 -3.68 2.16
N LYS A 67 -7.18 -3.03 3.28
CA LYS A 67 -6.66 -3.40 4.61
C LYS A 67 -6.96 -4.86 4.91
N GLY A 68 -5.92 -5.60 5.28
CA GLY A 68 -6.02 -7.01 5.68
C GLY A 68 -5.93 -8.03 4.55
N LEU A 69 -5.93 -7.63 3.27
CA LEU A 69 -5.84 -8.57 2.14
C LEU A 69 -4.59 -9.46 2.20
N LEU A 70 -3.46 -8.91 2.64
CA LEU A 70 -2.18 -9.62 2.76
C LEU A 70 -1.81 -9.98 4.20
N GLY A 71 -2.76 -9.87 5.13
CA GLY A 71 -2.47 -9.99 6.57
C GLY A 71 -1.57 -8.87 7.09
N THR A 72 -0.93 -9.13 8.22
CA THR A 72 0.02 -8.20 8.85
C THR A 72 1.33 -8.09 8.07
N ALA A 73 2.07 -6.99 8.27
CA ALA A 73 3.39 -6.80 7.65
C ALA A 73 4.35 -7.95 7.98
N THR A 74 4.27 -8.48 9.20
CA THR A 74 5.11 -9.57 9.69
C THR A 74 4.79 -10.89 8.97
N GLU A 75 3.51 -11.24 8.83
CA GLU A 75 3.06 -12.44 8.12
C GLU A 75 3.47 -12.39 6.65
N PHE A 76 3.24 -11.25 5.99
CA PHE A 76 3.64 -11.08 4.60
C PHE A 76 5.16 -11.18 4.41
N LYS A 77 5.95 -10.58 5.32
CA LYS A 77 7.41 -10.68 5.27
C LYS A 77 7.90 -12.11 5.49
N ALA A 78 7.27 -12.86 6.39
CA ALA A 78 7.58 -14.28 6.60
C ALA A 78 7.27 -15.11 5.34
N PHE A 79 6.09 -14.91 4.73
CA PHE A 79 5.71 -15.56 3.47
C PHE A 79 6.72 -15.30 2.35
N VAL A 80 7.11 -14.04 2.16
CA VAL A 80 8.11 -13.65 1.16
C VAL A 80 9.47 -14.31 1.41
N ASN A 81 9.90 -14.43 2.67
CA ASN A 81 11.17 -15.05 3.02
C ASN A 81 11.17 -16.56 2.72
N VAL A 82 10.07 -17.26 3.00
CA VAL A 82 9.89 -18.68 2.62
C VAL A 82 10.02 -18.83 1.11
N TRP A 83 9.33 -17.98 0.34
CA TRP A 83 9.37 -18.04 -1.12
C TRP A 83 10.77 -17.77 -1.69
N ARG A 84 11.52 -16.84 -1.11
CA ARG A 84 12.92 -16.58 -1.50
C ARG A 84 13.84 -17.77 -1.23
N ASN A 85 13.64 -18.50 -0.14
CA ASN A 85 14.44 -19.69 0.17
C ASN A 85 14.15 -20.82 -0.83
N ILE A 86 12.87 -21.13 -1.08
CA ILE A 86 12.48 -22.15 -2.08
C ILE A 86 13.07 -21.85 -3.46
N ARG A 87 13.07 -20.58 -3.88
CA ARG A 87 13.64 -20.18 -5.17
C ARG A 87 15.17 -20.33 -5.24
N LYS A 88 15.88 -20.23 -4.11
CA LYS A 88 17.32 -20.49 -4.05
C LYS A 88 17.60 -21.99 -4.19
N ASP A 89 16.80 -22.82 -3.54
CA ASP A 89 16.96 -24.28 -3.57
C ASP A 89 16.69 -24.88 -4.96
N ILE A 90 15.80 -24.28 -5.76
CA ILE A 90 15.53 -24.70 -7.15
C ILE A 90 16.62 -24.24 -8.14
N LYS A 91 17.44 -23.26 -7.75
CA LYS A 91 18.51 -22.70 -8.60
C LYS A 91 19.91 -23.20 -8.23
N SER A 92 20.03 -24.04 -7.21
CA SER A 92 21.25 -24.77 -6.84
C SER A 92 21.21 -26.20 -7.39
#